data_AF-A0A1F3BEV8-F1
#
_entry.id   AF-A0A1F3BEV8-F1
#
_cell.length_a   1.000
_cell.length_b   1.000
_cell.length_c   1.000
_cell.angle_alpha   90.00
_cell.angle_beta   90.00
_cell.angle_gamma   90.00
#
_symmetry.space_group_name_H-M   'P 1'
#
loop_
_entity.id
_entity.type
_entity.pdbx_description
1 polymer ?
#
loop_
_entity_poly.entity_id
_entity_poly.type
_entity_poly.pdbx_seq_one_letter_code
_entity_poly.pdbx_strand_id
1 'polypeptide(L)'
;MSKQQIKKEIQKLQRTIKNAPRILEFRGRRVVSAYKWKWMDWSTLPDGYHLLVIWNNKKDFPEDWLRDYADLLHKVQDPQYGKMLCGKCMINLMQEAKHDIERFRAYWDEHGGEAAKKRHLEEMGERYRSSSLKEEAMREVRYRIHGGDGEEPTCNVINYFKCPYSEDRDTLIEYGSMNKQLWKHIVWYDTHWNRNPSIEHPASEMKWYHFDEPPILDITDYNDIEKAMEDGRLKRIVEEHERYTKETRCEIRNT
;
A
#
# COMPACT_ATOMS: atom_id res chain seq x y z
N MET A 1 19.34 -28.49 8.94
CA MET A 1 20.23 -27.56 9.69
C MET A 1 19.64 -27.33 11.07
N SER A 2 20.47 -27.24 12.11
CA SER A 2 20.04 -26.88 13.46
C SER A 2 19.67 -25.39 13.56
N LYS A 3 18.83 -25.01 14.53
CA LYS A 3 18.43 -23.61 14.78
C LYS A 3 19.64 -22.68 14.99
N GLN A 4 20.71 -23.19 15.56
CA GLN A 4 21.98 -22.46 15.72
C GLN A 4 22.75 -22.30 14.41
N GLN A 5 22.73 -23.30 13.52
CA GLN A 5 23.34 -23.19 12.18
C GLN A 5 22.60 -22.15 11.32
N ILE A 6 21.27 -22.14 11.38
CA ILE A 6 20.43 -21.16 10.66
C ILE A 6 20.72 -19.73 11.15
N LYS A 7 20.79 -19.51 12.47
CA LYS A 7 21.17 -18.21 13.04
C LYS A 7 22.56 -17.74 12.61
N LYS A 8 23.53 -18.65 12.48
CA LYS A 8 24.88 -18.32 12.01
C LYS A 8 24.89 -17.92 10.53
N GLU A 9 24.12 -18.59 9.68
CA GLU A 9 23.98 -18.19 8.27
C GLU A 9 23.24 -16.85 8.11
N ILE A 10 22.19 -16.60 8.91
CA ILE A 10 21.55 -15.27 8.97
C ILE A 10 22.58 -14.19 9.33
N GLN A 11 23.38 -14.41 10.38
CA GLN A 11 24.41 -13.46 10.80
C GLN A 11 25.52 -13.29 9.76
N LYS A 12 25.87 -14.34 9.02
CA LYS A 12 26.86 -14.30 7.95
C LYS A 12 26.36 -13.50 6.76
N LEU A 13 25.12 -13.73 6.31
CA LEU A 13 24.46 -12.92 5.28
C LEU A 13 24.33 -11.45 5.71
N GLN A 14 23.91 -11.20 6.96
CA GLN A 14 23.87 -9.84 7.55
C GLN A 14 25.24 -9.14 7.56
N ARG A 15 26.32 -9.91 7.80
CA ARG A 15 27.71 -9.40 7.75
C ARG A 15 28.24 -9.22 6.34
N THR A 16 27.74 -9.95 5.35
CA THR A 16 28.00 -9.66 3.93
C THR A 16 27.25 -8.39 3.50
N ILE A 17 26.08 -8.13 4.09
CA ILE A 17 25.22 -6.95 3.87
C ILE A 17 25.67 -5.73 4.72
N LYS A 18 26.82 -5.79 5.42
CA LYS A 18 27.19 -4.92 6.57
C LYS A 18 27.22 -3.40 6.38
N ASN A 19 27.06 -2.86 5.17
CA ASN A 19 27.08 -1.41 4.91
C ASN A 19 25.67 -0.84 4.59
N ALA A 20 24.70 -1.23 5.44
CA ALA A 20 23.27 -0.82 5.56
C ALA A 20 22.28 -1.48 4.57
N PRO A 21 20.94 -1.63 4.86
CA PRO A 21 20.05 -1.26 6.01
C PRO A 21 18.93 -2.33 6.25
N ARG A 22 17.83 -2.01 6.95
CA ARG A 22 16.71 -2.91 7.36
C ARG A 22 15.63 -3.17 6.25
N ILE A 23 15.19 -4.45 6.11
CA ILE A 23 13.92 -5.08 5.56
C ILE A 23 13.73 -5.29 4.01
N LEU A 24 13.40 -6.48 3.39
CA LEU A 24 12.64 -6.65 2.07
C LEU A 24 11.97 -8.00 1.69
N GLU A 25 11.10 -7.89 0.66
CA GLU A 25 9.80 -8.49 0.21
C GLU A 25 9.79 -9.73 -0.68
N PHE A 26 9.29 -10.91 -0.26
CA PHE A 26 9.32 -12.08 -1.17
C PHE A 26 8.29 -13.20 -0.87
N ARG A 27 7.77 -13.87 -1.94
CA ARG A 27 7.18 -15.23 -1.96
C ARG A 27 7.55 -15.98 -3.27
N GLY A 28 8.11 -17.21 -3.17
CA GLY A 28 8.17 -18.19 -4.29
C GLY A 28 9.41 -18.24 -5.21
N ARG A 29 9.51 -19.31 -6.04
CA ARG A 29 10.72 -19.79 -6.79
C ARG A 29 11.22 -18.95 -7.98
N ARG A 30 10.57 -17.85 -8.32
CA ARG A 30 11.11 -16.81 -9.22
C ARG A 30 10.86 -15.43 -8.63
N VAL A 31 11.86 -14.57 -8.70
CA VAL A 31 11.73 -13.14 -8.44
C VAL A 31 11.63 -12.47 -9.81
N VAL A 32 10.79 -11.45 -9.90
CA VAL A 32 10.73 -10.59 -11.07
C VAL A 32 10.88 -9.18 -10.52
N SER A 33 11.92 -8.48 -10.96
CA SER A 33 12.04 -7.04 -10.79
C SER A 33 10.69 -6.36 -11.07
N ALA A 34 10.22 -5.46 -10.18
CA ALA A 34 8.97 -4.72 -10.37
C ALA A 34 8.89 -4.01 -11.74
N TYR A 35 10.06 -3.72 -12.34
CA TYR A 35 10.20 -3.11 -13.66
C TYR A 35 10.09 -4.09 -14.85
N LYS A 36 9.98 -5.41 -14.60
CA LYS A 36 9.91 -6.49 -15.61
C LYS A 36 8.56 -7.23 -15.60
N TRP A 37 7.70 -6.95 -14.64
CA TRP A 37 6.33 -7.47 -14.62
C TRP A 37 5.43 -6.61 -15.53
N LYS A 38 4.50 -7.26 -16.26
CA LYS A 38 3.44 -6.58 -17.01
C LYS A 38 2.12 -6.81 -16.25
N TRP A 39 1.57 -5.74 -15.68
CA TRP A 39 0.28 -5.75 -15.00
C TRP A 39 -0.83 -6.29 -15.94
N MET A 40 -1.74 -7.15 -15.43
CA MET A 40 -2.79 -7.95 -16.15
C MET A 40 -2.40 -9.24 -16.86
N ASP A 41 -1.14 -9.72 -16.81
CA ASP A 41 -0.84 -11.09 -17.24
C ASP A 41 -1.05 -12.09 -16.08
N TRP A 42 -2.31 -12.52 -15.89
CA TRP A 42 -2.70 -13.49 -14.87
C TRP A 42 -2.37 -14.94 -15.25
N SER A 43 -2.00 -15.19 -16.51
CA SER A 43 -1.70 -16.54 -17.03
C SER A 43 -0.30 -17.05 -16.67
N THR A 44 0.56 -16.15 -16.20
CA THR A 44 1.93 -16.43 -15.80
C THR A 44 2.17 -16.31 -14.30
N LEU A 45 1.10 -16.15 -13.49
CA LEU A 45 1.18 -16.16 -12.03
C LEU A 45 1.36 -17.60 -11.50
N PRO A 46 2.50 -17.94 -10.86
CA PRO A 46 2.55 -19.08 -9.96
C PRO A 46 1.84 -18.74 -8.64
N ASP A 47 1.36 -19.77 -7.95
CA ASP A 47 0.53 -19.70 -6.73
C ASP A 47 1.07 -18.72 -5.65
N GLY A 48 0.53 -17.49 -5.68
CA GLY A 48 0.43 -16.49 -4.62
C GLY A 48 1.68 -15.66 -4.24
N TYR A 49 1.46 -14.40 -3.81
CA TYR A 49 2.52 -13.37 -3.56
C TYR A 49 2.26 -12.49 -2.32
N HIS A 50 3.30 -12.12 -1.52
CA HIS A 50 3.25 -11.15 -0.39
C HIS A 50 4.45 -10.19 -0.25
N LEU A 51 4.17 -8.97 0.26
CA LEU A 51 5.02 -7.76 0.21
C LEU A 51 6.10 -7.67 1.36
N LEU A 52 7.16 -6.80 1.31
CA LEU A 52 7.97 -6.15 2.42
C LEU A 52 8.67 -4.87 1.87
N VAL A 53 9.46 -4.03 2.56
CA VAL A 53 10.04 -2.77 1.95
C VAL A 53 11.49 -2.49 2.45
N ILE A 54 12.49 -2.29 1.55
CA ILE A 54 13.93 -1.95 1.84
C ILE A 54 13.99 -0.47 1.62
N TRP A 55 14.48 0.21 2.63
CA TRP A 55 15.01 1.55 2.48
C TRP A 55 16.52 1.44 2.36
N ASN A 56 17.06 1.27 1.14
CA ASN A 56 18.49 1.40 0.82
C ASN A 56 18.72 1.96 -0.57
N ASN A 57 19.74 2.80 -0.68
CA ASN A 57 20.14 3.49 -1.91
C ASN A 57 20.95 2.60 -2.89
N LYS A 58 21.03 1.28 -2.66
CA LYS A 58 21.79 0.35 -3.53
C LYS A 58 20.86 -0.67 -4.17
N LYS A 59 20.81 -0.61 -5.51
CA LYS A 59 19.81 -1.28 -6.37
C LYS A 59 20.09 -2.74 -6.72
N ASP A 60 21.24 -3.29 -6.32
CA ASP A 60 21.75 -4.52 -6.94
C ASP A 60 22.03 -5.62 -5.89
N PHE A 61 20.98 -6.27 -5.39
CA PHE A 61 21.11 -7.54 -4.68
C PHE A 61 20.60 -8.69 -5.58
N PRO A 62 21.33 -9.81 -5.68
CA PRO A 62 20.85 -11.01 -6.38
C PRO A 62 19.52 -11.51 -5.78
N GLU A 63 18.59 -11.85 -6.66
CA GLU A 63 17.22 -12.28 -6.32
C GLU A 63 17.17 -13.56 -5.46
N ASP A 64 18.11 -14.47 -5.69
CA ASP A 64 18.30 -15.72 -4.94
C ASP A 64 18.73 -15.47 -3.48
N TRP A 65 19.58 -14.47 -3.23
CA TRP A 65 20.01 -14.12 -1.87
C TRP A 65 18.86 -13.60 -1.01
N LEU A 66 17.95 -12.86 -1.63
CA LEU A 66 16.79 -12.30 -0.95
C LEU A 66 15.78 -13.41 -0.58
N ARG A 67 15.61 -14.41 -1.46
CA ARG A 67 14.82 -15.61 -1.16
C ARG A 67 15.40 -16.40 0.01
N ASP A 68 16.69 -16.69 -0.06
CA ASP A 68 17.36 -17.47 0.98
C ASP A 68 17.23 -16.78 2.34
N TYR A 69 17.32 -15.44 2.38
CA TYR A 69 17.13 -14.68 3.60
C TYR A 69 15.70 -14.79 4.16
N ALA A 70 14.67 -14.62 3.32
CA ALA A 70 13.27 -14.75 3.74
C ALA A 70 12.95 -16.18 4.25
N ASP A 71 13.45 -17.20 3.56
CA ASP A 71 13.31 -18.60 3.97
C ASP A 71 13.95 -18.86 5.34
N LEU A 72 15.12 -18.26 5.60
CA LEU A 72 15.78 -18.38 6.90
C LEU A 72 14.97 -17.67 8.00
N LEU A 73 14.43 -16.47 7.74
CA LEU A 73 13.55 -15.76 8.68
C LEU A 73 12.27 -16.54 8.99
N HIS A 74 11.67 -17.15 7.96
CA HIS A 74 10.51 -18.01 8.11
C HIS A 74 10.82 -19.25 8.96
N LYS A 75 11.92 -19.96 8.67
CA LYS A 75 12.37 -21.14 9.43
C LYS A 75 12.66 -20.85 10.89
N VAL A 76 13.17 -19.66 11.23
CA VAL A 76 13.41 -19.26 12.63
C VAL A 76 12.20 -18.61 13.29
N GLN A 77 11.09 -18.43 12.56
CA GLN A 77 9.91 -17.71 13.00
C GLN A 77 10.27 -16.33 13.55
N ASP A 78 10.99 -15.54 12.75
CA ASP A 78 11.45 -14.22 13.18
C ASP A 78 10.25 -13.30 13.52
N PRO A 79 10.18 -12.72 14.73
CA PRO A 79 9.02 -11.91 15.13
C PRO A 79 8.83 -10.63 14.32
N GLN A 80 9.90 -10.00 13.82
CA GLN A 80 9.78 -8.78 13.02
C GLN A 80 9.28 -9.11 11.62
N TYR A 81 9.77 -10.22 11.06
CA TYR A 81 9.26 -10.77 9.82
C TYR A 81 7.77 -11.09 9.91
N GLY A 82 7.35 -11.76 10.99
CA GLY A 82 5.96 -12.09 11.21
C GLY A 82 5.05 -10.87 11.39
N LYS A 83 5.52 -9.80 12.04
CA LYS A 83 4.76 -8.55 12.19
C LYS A 83 4.51 -7.85 10.86
N MET A 84 5.52 -7.74 10.01
CA MET A 84 5.36 -6.98 8.77
C MET A 84 4.62 -7.76 7.68
N LEU A 85 4.62 -9.10 7.72
CA LEU A 85 3.64 -9.89 6.95
C LEU A 85 2.21 -9.59 7.40
N CYS A 86 1.94 -9.53 8.72
CA CYS A 86 0.63 -9.11 9.23
C CYS A 86 0.26 -7.69 8.79
N GLY A 87 1.22 -6.75 8.71
CA GLY A 87 0.96 -5.39 8.22
C GLY A 87 0.52 -5.27 6.76
N LYS A 88 0.50 -6.38 6.01
CA LYS A 88 -0.02 -6.46 4.64
C LYS A 88 -1.30 -7.29 4.55
N CYS A 89 -1.71 -7.90 5.64
CA CYS A 89 -2.97 -8.62 5.73
C CYS A 89 -4.12 -7.65 5.48
N MET A 90 -5.07 -8.05 4.65
CA MET A 90 -6.31 -7.33 4.37
C MET A 90 -7.01 -6.91 5.67
N ILE A 91 -7.07 -7.80 6.67
CA ILE A 91 -7.67 -7.54 7.98
C ILE A 91 -6.98 -6.36 8.68
N ASN A 92 -5.63 -6.37 8.70
CA ASN A 92 -4.86 -5.29 9.34
C ASN A 92 -5.09 -3.95 8.62
N LEU A 93 -5.06 -3.95 7.28
CA LEU A 93 -5.27 -2.74 6.49
C LEU A 93 -6.69 -2.18 6.62
N MET A 94 -7.69 -3.06 6.70
CA MET A 94 -9.07 -2.69 6.96
C MET A 94 -9.22 -2.08 8.36
N GLN A 95 -8.66 -2.72 9.40
CA GLN A 95 -8.70 -2.21 10.76
C GLN A 95 -7.96 -0.86 10.90
N GLU A 96 -6.83 -0.68 10.21
CA GLU A 96 -6.12 0.60 10.13
C GLU A 96 -6.99 1.69 9.49
N ALA A 97 -7.63 1.41 8.35
CA ALA A 97 -8.50 2.36 7.68
C ALA A 97 -9.75 2.71 8.51
N LYS A 98 -10.35 1.72 9.19
CA LYS A 98 -11.47 1.93 10.11
C LYS A 98 -11.05 2.81 11.29
N HIS A 99 -9.90 2.51 11.89
CA HIS A 99 -9.38 3.29 13.00
C HIS A 99 -9.06 4.75 12.60
N ASP A 100 -8.61 4.99 11.37
CA ASP A 100 -8.42 6.35 10.85
C ASP A 100 -9.76 7.12 10.73
N ILE A 101 -10.84 6.47 10.30
CA ILE A 101 -12.19 7.04 10.27
C ILE A 101 -12.70 7.35 11.69
N GLU A 102 -12.60 6.37 12.59
CA GLU A 102 -13.05 6.49 13.98
C GLU A 102 -12.29 7.61 14.71
N ARG A 103 -10.97 7.72 14.51
CA ARG A 103 -10.16 8.80 15.08
C ARG A 103 -10.60 10.17 14.56
N PHE A 104 -10.91 10.28 13.26
CA PHE A 104 -11.39 11.53 12.67
C PHE A 104 -12.76 11.93 13.23
N ARG A 105 -13.67 10.97 13.41
CA ARG A 105 -14.99 11.21 14.03
C ARG A 105 -14.85 11.63 15.49
N ALA A 106 -14.05 10.89 16.27
CA ALA A 106 -13.79 11.18 17.68
C ALA A 106 -13.20 12.59 17.87
N TYR A 107 -12.27 13.02 17.00
CA TYR A 107 -11.75 14.39 17.02
C TYR A 107 -12.88 15.42 16.94
N TRP A 108 -13.81 15.27 15.99
CA TRP A 108 -14.91 16.22 15.86
C TRP A 108 -15.89 16.14 17.03
N ASP A 109 -16.21 14.94 17.51
CA ASP A 109 -17.07 14.76 18.69
C ASP A 109 -16.51 15.50 19.91
N GLU A 110 -15.19 15.43 20.16
CA GLU A 110 -14.51 16.16 21.22
C GLU A 110 -14.51 17.69 21.03
N HIS A 111 -14.59 18.15 19.77
CA HIS A 111 -14.49 19.57 19.41
C HIS A 111 -15.85 20.22 19.09
N GLY A 112 -16.97 19.60 19.49
CA GLY A 112 -18.32 20.15 19.31
C GLY A 112 -19.10 19.55 18.14
N GLY A 113 -18.70 18.36 17.70
CA GLY A 113 -19.35 17.51 16.71
C GLY A 113 -19.45 18.12 15.31
N GLU A 114 -20.44 17.65 14.57
CA GLU A 114 -20.71 18.07 13.18
C GLU A 114 -20.93 19.58 13.04
N ALA A 115 -21.49 20.23 14.07
CA ALA A 115 -21.69 21.68 14.07
C ALA A 115 -20.35 22.44 14.09
N ALA A 116 -19.37 21.97 14.86
CA ALA A 116 -18.03 22.56 14.88
C ALA A 116 -17.27 22.28 13.58
N LYS A 117 -17.38 21.05 13.05
CA LYS A 117 -16.83 20.68 11.74
C LYS A 117 -17.35 21.58 10.63
N LYS A 118 -18.67 21.77 10.56
CA LYS A 118 -19.30 22.63 9.56
C LYS A 118 -18.81 24.07 9.64
N ARG A 119 -18.74 24.64 10.85
CA ARG A 119 -18.18 25.99 11.06
C ARG A 119 -16.72 26.09 10.61
N HIS A 120 -15.89 25.13 11.01
CA HIS A 120 -14.48 25.09 10.61
C HIS A 120 -14.33 25.04 9.07
N LEU A 121 -15.12 24.21 8.40
CA LEU A 121 -15.13 24.11 6.94
C LEU A 121 -15.61 25.41 6.27
N GLU A 122 -16.58 26.12 6.84
CA GLU A 122 -17.03 27.42 6.36
C GLU A 122 -15.94 28.50 6.54
N GLU A 123 -15.21 28.49 7.66
CA GLU A 123 -14.13 29.43 7.99
C GLU A 123 -12.88 29.24 7.10
N MET A 124 -12.57 28.01 6.69
CA MET A 124 -11.42 27.68 5.84
C MET A 124 -11.55 28.17 4.39
N GLY A 125 -12.77 28.54 3.97
CA GLY A 125 -13.07 28.96 2.60
C GLY A 125 -13.20 27.79 1.61
N GLU A 126 -13.87 28.05 0.47
CA GLU A 126 -14.35 27.03 -0.47
C GLU A 126 -13.26 26.08 -0.98
N ARG A 127 -12.06 26.63 -1.22
CA ARG A 127 -10.89 25.89 -1.73
C ARG A 127 -10.44 24.78 -0.77
N TYR A 128 -10.36 25.09 0.52
CA TYR A 128 -9.92 24.13 1.55
C TYR A 128 -11.05 23.22 1.98
N ARG A 129 -12.29 23.73 2.03
CA ARG A 129 -13.49 22.96 2.31
C ARG A 129 -13.65 21.76 1.35
N SER A 130 -13.53 22.01 0.05
CA SER A 130 -13.63 20.96 -0.97
C SER A 130 -12.56 19.87 -0.78
N SER A 131 -11.31 20.28 -0.49
CA SER A 131 -10.22 19.33 -0.21
C SER A 131 -10.50 18.49 1.04
N SER A 132 -10.96 19.09 2.13
CA SER A 132 -11.25 18.37 3.38
C SER A 132 -12.40 17.38 3.23
N LEU A 133 -13.47 17.73 2.51
CA LEU A 133 -14.58 16.83 2.22
C LEU A 133 -14.14 15.66 1.32
N LYS A 134 -13.29 15.94 0.32
CA LYS A 134 -12.68 14.91 -0.52
C LYS A 134 -11.85 13.93 0.31
N GLU A 135 -10.99 14.43 1.20
CA GLU A 135 -10.16 13.59 2.07
C GLU A 135 -11.00 12.72 3.02
N GLU A 136 -12.13 13.22 3.51
CA GLU A 136 -13.07 12.43 4.31
C GLU A 136 -13.68 11.29 3.50
N ALA A 137 -14.22 11.59 2.31
CA ALA A 137 -14.78 10.56 1.43
C ALA A 137 -13.72 9.52 1.00
N MET A 138 -12.48 9.97 0.75
CA MET A 138 -11.36 9.08 0.46
C MET A 138 -11.03 8.11 1.61
N ARG A 139 -11.24 8.49 2.88
CA ARG A 139 -11.04 7.57 4.01
C ARG A 139 -12.06 6.44 3.99
N GLU A 140 -13.33 6.75 3.70
CA GLU A 140 -14.41 5.76 3.56
C GLU A 140 -14.15 4.83 2.37
N VAL A 141 -13.72 5.38 1.23
CA VAL A 141 -13.33 4.58 0.05
C VAL A 141 -12.16 3.65 0.37
N ARG A 142 -11.11 4.14 1.04
CA ARG A 142 -9.97 3.31 1.45
C ARG A 142 -10.39 2.15 2.34
N TYR A 143 -11.31 2.41 3.27
CA TYR A 143 -11.88 1.37 4.13
C TYR A 143 -12.63 0.32 3.30
N ARG A 144 -13.51 0.73 2.37
CA ARG A 144 -14.24 -0.20 1.49
C ARG A 144 -13.31 -1.03 0.60
N ILE A 145 -12.24 -0.42 0.05
CA ILE A 145 -11.20 -1.13 -0.70
C ILE A 145 -10.56 -2.26 0.12
N HIS A 146 -10.39 -2.07 1.43
CA HIS A 146 -9.78 -3.10 2.30
C HIS A 146 -10.80 -4.07 2.90
N GLY A 147 -12.03 -3.64 3.18
CA GLY A 147 -13.05 -4.45 3.85
C GLY A 147 -13.99 -5.24 2.93
N GLY A 148 -14.23 -4.75 1.71
CA GLY A 148 -15.31 -5.25 0.85
C GLY A 148 -16.69 -5.06 1.49
N ASP A 149 -17.70 -5.75 0.95
CA ASP A 149 -19.10 -5.67 1.42
C ASP A 149 -19.50 -6.83 2.36
N GLY A 150 -18.51 -7.46 3.01
CA GLY A 150 -18.70 -8.65 3.86
C GLY A 150 -18.70 -8.38 5.38
N GLU A 151 -18.85 -9.45 6.16
CA GLU A 151 -18.69 -9.38 7.62
C GLU A 151 -17.25 -9.00 7.99
N GLU A 152 -17.08 -8.05 8.91
CA GLU A 152 -15.77 -7.47 9.24
C GLU A 152 -14.90 -8.42 10.07
N PRO A 153 -13.85 -9.03 9.51
CA PRO A 153 -12.93 -9.85 10.30
C PRO A 153 -12.09 -8.97 11.23
N THR A 154 -11.76 -9.46 12.43
CA THR A 154 -10.90 -8.75 13.37
C THR A 154 -9.73 -9.63 13.82
N CYS A 155 -8.53 -9.03 13.91
CA CYS A 155 -7.34 -9.75 14.36
C CYS A 155 -6.53 -8.93 15.36
N ASN A 156 -6.40 -9.42 16.59
CA ASN A 156 -5.54 -8.80 17.62
C ASN A 156 -4.14 -9.43 17.68
N VAL A 157 -3.83 -10.37 16.78
CA VAL A 157 -2.56 -11.10 16.77
C VAL A 157 -1.65 -10.55 15.66
N ILE A 158 -0.73 -9.66 16.05
CA ILE A 158 0.30 -9.13 15.13
C ILE A 158 1.49 -10.09 15.06
N ASN A 159 1.23 -11.32 14.59
CA ASN A 159 2.26 -12.33 14.36
C ASN A 159 1.81 -13.39 13.34
N TYR A 160 2.38 -13.34 12.13
CA TYR A 160 2.12 -14.28 11.04
C TYR A 160 2.18 -15.76 11.46
N PHE A 161 3.15 -16.14 12.31
CA PHE A 161 3.36 -17.52 12.74
C PHE A 161 2.34 -18.00 13.79
N LYS A 162 1.55 -17.08 14.33
CA LYS A 162 0.48 -17.35 15.30
C LYS A 162 -0.88 -16.87 14.78
N CYS A 163 -1.01 -16.68 13.47
CA CYS A 163 -2.22 -16.14 12.86
C CYS A 163 -3.43 -17.05 13.18
N PRO A 164 -4.54 -16.50 13.71
CA PRO A 164 -5.75 -17.28 13.96
C PRO A 164 -6.44 -17.73 12.66
N TYR A 165 -6.19 -17.02 11.55
CA TYR A 165 -6.67 -17.36 10.21
C TYR A 165 -5.67 -18.25 9.47
N SER A 166 -5.11 -19.29 10.10
CA SER A 166 -3.94 -20.00 9.57
C SER A 166 -4.11 -20.58 8.17
N GLU A 167 -5.33 -21.00 7.81
CA GLU A 167 -5.66 -21.58 6.49
C GLU A 167 -5.72 -20.50 5.41
N ASP A 168 -6.37 -19.37 5.69
CA ASP A 168 -6.55 -18.28 4.73
C ASP A 168 -5.47 -17.20 4.80
N ARG A 169 -4.53 -17.30 5.76
CA ARG A 169 -3.54 -16.25 6.07
C ARG A 169 -2.82 -15.77 4.83
N ASP A 170 -2.33 -16.70 4.00
CA ASP A 170 -1.58 -16.30 2.82
C ASP A 170 -2.54 -15.63 1.82
N THR A 171 -3.75 -16.12 1.58
CA THR A 171 -4.74 -15.43 0.75
C THR A 171 -5.06 -14.01 1.25
N LEU A 172 -5.24 -13.83 2.56
CA LEU A 172 -5.55 -12.54 3.18
C LEU A 172 -4.42 -11.51 3.02
N ILE A 173 -3.16 -11.95 3.04
CA ILE A 173 -2.04 -11.04 2.78
C ILE A 173 -1.96 -10.69 1.29
N GLU A 174 -2.49 -11.54 0.40
CA GLU A 174 -2.42 -11.35 -1.06
C GLU A 174 -3.35 -10.22 -1.44
N TYR A 175 -4.62 -10.38 -1.03
CA TYR A 175 -5.64 -9.38 -1.20
C TYR A 175 -5.26 -8.06 -0.51
N GLY A 176 -4.72 -8.11 0.71
CA GLY A 176 -4.26 -6.89 1.36
C GLY A 176 -3.14 -6.18 0.60
N SER A 177 -2.18 -6.94 0.04
CA SER A 177 -1.13 -6.40 -0.81
C SER A 177 -1.69 -5.77 -2.09
N MET A 178 -2.62 -6.46 -2.78
CA MET A 178 -3.29 -5.95 -3.97
C MET A 178 -4.06 -4.66 -3.68
N ASN A 179 -4.87 -4.65 -2.62
CA ASN A 179 -5.70 -3.50 -2.23
C ASN A 179 -4.82 -2.31 -1.82
N LYS A 180 -3.68 -2.56 -1.16
CA LYS A 180 -2.69 -1.52 -0.85
C LYS A 180 -2.06 -0.92 -2.11
N GLN A 181 -1.78 -1.72 -3.13
CA GLN A 181 -1.26 -1.22 -4.41
C GLN A 181 -2.32 -0.44 -5.17
N LEU A 182 -3.56 -0.94 -5.23
CA LEU A 182 -4.69 -0.21 -5.78
C LEU A 182 -4.81 1.18 -5.15
N TRP A 183 -4.82 1.25 -3.82
CA TRP A 183 -4.91 2.52 -3.10
C TRP A 183 -3.78 3.50 -3.46
N LYS A 184 -2.56 3.01 -3.66
CA LYS A 184 -1.42 3.85 -4.10
C LYS A 184 -1.64 4.45 -5.48
N HIS A 185 -2.21 3.70 -6.42
CA HIS A 185 -2.54 4.24 -7.74
C HIS A 185 -3.64 5.30 -7.66
N ILE A 186 -4.63 5.12 -6.80
CA ILE A 186 -5.70 6.09 -6.55
C ILE A 186 -5.13 7.39 -5.96
N VAL A 187 -4.26 7.29 -4.95
CA VAL A 187 -3.61 8.46 -4.33
C VAL A 187 -2.68 9.17 -5.32
N TRP A 188 -1.93 8.41 -6.11
CA TRP A 188 -1.09 8.98 -7.16
C TRP A 188 -1.95 9.72 -8.20
N TYR A 189 -3.04 9.10 -8.67
CA TYR A 189 -3.99 9.72 -9.59
C TYR A 189 -4.57 11.01 -9.01
N ASP A 190 -5.02 11.02 -7.76
CA ASP A 190 -5.54 12.22 -7.12
C ASP A 190 -4.52 13.36 -7.19
N THR A 191 -3.26 13.07 -6.88
CA THR A 191 -2.19 14.06 -6.89
C THR A 191 -1.91 14.63 -8.29
N HIS A 192 -2.08 13.82 -9.34
CA HIS A 192 -1.69 14.15 -10.72
C HIS A 192 -2.86 14.67 -11.57
N TRP A 193 -4.10 14.33 -11.25
CA TRP A 193 -5.30 14.85 -11.93
C TRP A 193 -6.00 15.96 -11.16
N ASN A 194 -6.08 15.85 -9.83
CA ASN A 194 -6.85 16.80 -9.01
C ASN A 194 -5.90 17.78 -8.33
N ARG A 195 -5.77 18.97 -8.92
CA ARG A 195 -4.86 20.00 -8.44
C ARG A 195 -5.04 20.28 -6.95
N ASN A 196 -4.04 19.93 -6.14
CA ASN A 196 -4.04 20.34 -4.75
C ASN A 196 -3.50 21.78 -4.66
N PRO A 197 -4.32 22.73 -4.22
CA PRO A 197 -3.96 24.13 -4.11
C PRO A 197 -2.79 24.46 -3.18
N SER A 198 -2.54 23.58 -2.22
CA SER A 198 -1.59 23.75 -1.13
C SER A 198 -0.25 23.05 -1.40
N ILE A 199 -0.10 22.39 -2.55
CA ILE A 199 1.11 21.69 -2.95
C ILE A 199 1.75 22.46 -4.12
N GLU A 200 3.02 22.81 -3.97
CA GLU A 200 3.82 23.32 -5.08
C GLU A 200 4.36 22.15 -5.90
N HIS A 201 4.18 22.23 -7.21
CA HIS A 201 4.61 21.18 -8.14
C HIS A 201 5.85 21.67 -8.92
N PRO A 202 6.95 20.90 -8.93
CA PRO A 202 8.15 21.29 -9.68
C PRO A 202 7.83 21.44 -11.18
N ALA A 203 8.32 22.52 -11.79
CA ALA A 203 8.13 22.77 -13.23
C ALA A 203 8.60 21.58 -14.10
N SER A 204 9.64 20.86 -13.65
CA SER A 204 10.17 19.66 -14.32
C SER A 204 9.22 18.47 -14.33
N GLU A 205 8.24 18.44 -13.42
CA GLU A 205 7.26 17.37 -13.30
C GLU A 205 5.90 17.73 -13.89
N MET A 206 5.68 18.99 -14.29
CA MET A 206 4.40 19.49 -14.81
C MET A 206 3.83 18.64 -15.97
N LYS A 207 4.67 17.96 -16.74
CA LYS A 207 4.26 17.03 -17.81
C LYS A 207 3.45 15.81 -17.34
N TRP A 208 3.49 15.50 -16.04
CA TRP A 208 2.77 14.38 -15.43
C TRP A 208 1.46 14.81 -14.76
N TYR A 209 1.17 16.11 -14.76
CA TYR A 209 -0.05 16.65 -14.16
C TYR A 209 -1.06 16.98 -15.25
N HIS A 210 -2.29 16.54 -15.03
CA HIS A 210 -3.40 16.60 -15.98
C HIS A 210 -4.51 17.52 -15.46
N PHE A 211 -4.12 18.61 -14.79
CA PHE A 211 -5.05 19.51 -14.08
C PHE A 211 -6.10 20.16 -14.98
N ASP A 212 -5.83 20.26 -16.28
CA ASP A 212 -6.73 20.86 -17.27
C ASP A 212 -7.55 19.79 -18.03
N GLU A 213 -7.34 18.51 -17.73
CA GLU A 213 -8.09 17.40 -18.31
C GLU A 213 -9.30 17.03 -17.43
N PRO A 214 -10.43 16.61 -18.02
CA PRO A 214 -11.53 16.06 -17.25
C PRO A 214 -11.08 14.85 -16.42
N PRO A 215 -11.44 14.76 -15.13
CA PRO A 215 -11.17 13.58 -14.33
C PRO A 215 -11.79 12.33 -14.97
N ILE A 216 -11.02 11.24 -15.01
CA ILE A 216 -11.47 9.94 -15.54
C ILE A 216 -11.91 8.98 -14.44
N LEU A 217 -11.65 9.31 -13.18
CA LEU A 217 -12.00 8.51 -12.00
C LEU A 217 -12.48 9.43 -10.88
N ASP A 218 -13.63 9.13 -10.29
CA ASP A 218 -14.08 9.70 -9.03
C ASP A 218 -13.52 8.88 -7.85
N ILE A 219 -12.46 9.40 -7.23
CA ILE A 219 -11.78 8.76 -6.10
C ILE A 219 -12.58 8.79 -4.79
N THR A 220 -13.70 9.52 -4.77
CA THR A 220 -14.61 9.62 -3.62
C THR A 220 -15.78 8.66 -3.72
N ASP A 221 -15.95 7.96 -4.85
CA ASP A 221 -16.96 6.93 -5.08
C ASP A 221 -16.32 5.56 -5.29
N TYR A 222 -16.50 4.66 -4.33
CA TYR A 222 -16.03 3.28 -4.44
C TYR A 222 -16.64 2.54 -5.64
N ASN A 223 -17.89 2.83 -6.01
CA ASN A 223 -18.55 2.15 -7.14
C ASN A 223 -17.94 2.59 -8.47
N ASP A 224 -17.52 3.86 -8.60
CA ASP A 224 -16.79 4.32 -9.78
C ASP A 224 -15.40 3.68 -9.86
N ILE A 225 -14.73 3.47 -8.72
CA ILE A 225 -13.47 2.73 -8.66
C ILE A 225 -13.66 1.28 -9.12
N GLU A 226 -14.66 0.57 -8.63
CA GLU A 226 -14.95 -0.81 -9.08
C GLU A 226 -15.21 -0.85 -10.58
N LYS A 227 -16.06 0.04 -11.08
CA LYS A 227 -16.34 0.15 -12.51
C LYS A 227 -15.09 0.48 -13.33
N ALA A 228 -14.21 1.33 -12.81
CA ALA A 228 -12.95 1.69 -13.46
C ALA A 228 -11.95 0.52 -13.52
N MET A 229 -12.04 -0.44 -12.59
CA MET A 229 -11.28 -1.70 -12.68
C MET A 229 -11.78 -2.56 -13.84
N GLU A 230 -13.10 -2.61 -14.04
CA GLU A 230 -13.75 -3.43 -15.07
C GLU A 230 -13.62 -2.84 -16.48
N ASP A 231 -13.81 -1.53 -16.61
CA ASP A 231 -13.85 -0.84 -17.92
C ASP A 231 -12.47 -0.39 -18.44
N GLY A 232 -11.42 -0.61 -17.65
CA GLY A 232 -10.03 -0.35 -18.03
C GLY A 232 -9.54 1.07 -17.80
N ARG A 233 -10.35 1.99 -17.25
CA ARG A 233 -9.89 3.33 -16.85
C ARG A 233 -8.77 3.26 -15.82
N LEU A 234 -8.87 2.36 -14.83
CA LEU A 234 -7.81 2.20 -13.83
C LEU A 234 -6.51 1.67 -14.44
N LYS A 235 -6.59 0.80 -15.46
CA LYS A 235 -5.40 0.30 -16.17
C LYS A 235 -4.58 1.44 -16.77
N ARG A 236 -5.25 2.45 -17.35
CA ARG A 236 -4.57 3.63 -17.90
C ARG A 236 -3.82 4.41 -16.82
N ILE A 237 -4.45 4.61 -15.66
CA ILE A 237 -3.83 5.26 -14.49
C ILE A 237 -2.59 4.49 -14.02
N VAL A 238 -2.68 3.16 -13.97
CA VAL A 238 -1.57 2.28 -13.58
C VAL A 238 -0.40 2.41 -14.56
N GLU A 239 -0.67 2.30 -15.87
CA GLU A 239 0.36 2.41 -16.91
C GLU A 239 1.07 3.78 -16.87
N GLU A 240 0.34 4.85 -16.56
CA GLU A 240 0.93 6.18 -16.45
C GLU A 240 1.75 6.36 -15.18
N HIS A 241 1.28 5.84 -14.04
CA HIS A 241 2.04 5.79 -12.79
C HIS A 241 3.34 4.99 -12.97
N GLU A 242 3.30 3.84 -13.66
CA GLU A 242 4.49 3.03 -13.95
C GLU A 242 5.51 3.80 -14.80
N ARG A 243 5.04 4.53 -15.82
CA ARG A 243 5.90 5.41 -16.64
C ARG A 243 6.52 6.51 -15.79
N TYR A 244 5.74 7.17 -14.94
CA TYR A 244 6.21 8.18 -14.00
C TYR A 244 7.33 7.63 -13.10
N THR A 245 7.11 6.51 -12.42
CA THR A 245 8.07 5.88 -11.52
C THR A 245 9.36 5.50 -12.26
N LYS A 246 9.27 4.99 -13.49
CA LYS A 246 10.42 4.61 -14.30
C LYS A 246 11.28 5.81 -14.70
N GLU A 247 10.65 6.91 -15.10
CA GLU A 247 11.36 8.11 -15.58
C GLU A 247 11.94 8.96 -14.45
N THR A 248 11.17 9.16 -13.37
CA THR A 248 11.57 10.03 -12.25
C THR A 248 12.49 9.33 -11.26
N ARG A 249 12.54 7.99 -11.29
CA ARG A 249 13.14 7.17 -10.23
C ARG A 249 12.52 7.44 -8.85
N CYS A 250 11.37 8.12 -8.79
CA CYS A 250 10.60 8.29 -7.58
C CYS A 250 9.88 6.97 -7.30
N GLU A 251 10.28 6.31 -6.22
CA GLU A 251 9.55 5.16 -5.71
C GLU A 251 8.13 5.57 -5.33
N ILE A 252 7.19 4.64 -5.48
CA ILE A 252 5.82 4.78 -4.95
C ILE A 252 5.93 4.99 -3.44
N ARG A 253 5.83 6.24 -2.98
CA ARG A 253 5.90 6.57 -1.56
C ARG A 253 4.72 5.92 -0.85
N ASN A 254 5.01 5.11 0.16
CA ASN A 254 3.98 4.66 1.10
C ASN A 254 3.62 5.85 1.99
N THR A 255 2.54 6.57 1.67
CA THR A 255 1.76 7.30 2.67
C THR A 255 0.65 6.41 3.18
#